data_AF-A0A8J5MG90-F1
#
_entry.id   AF-A0A8J5MG90-F1
#
_cell.length_a   1.000
_cell.length_b   1.000
_cell.length_c   1.000
_cell.angle_alpha   90.00
_cell.angle_beta   90.00
_cell.angle_gamma   90.00
#
_symmetry.space_group_name_H-M   'P 1'
#
loop_
_entity.id
_entity.type
_entity.pdbx_description
1 polymer ?
#
loop_
_entity_poly.entity_id
_entity_poly.type
_entity_poly.pdbx_seq_one_letter_code
_entity_poly.pdbx_strand_id
1 'polypeptide(L)'
;NAEKQQYSEVEVEGELEVSPDVLIKHPLENTWTLWFFKIDPTKTWEDCQMLVASFNTIEDFWAVYNHIDPPSLLKNGRDYSLFKQHIKPMWEDENNCNGGRWLLN
;
A
#
# COMPACT_ATOMS: atom_id res chain seq x y z
N ASN A 1 14.04 39.11 5.40
CA ASN A 1 14.00 38.07 6.45
C ASN A 1 12.61 38.02 7.05
N ALA A 2 11.72 37.09 6.77
CA ALA A 2 11.72 35.97 5.84
C ALA A 2 10.26 35.82 5.37
N GLU A 3 10.10 35.49 4.10
CA GLU A 3 8.85 35.47 3.35
C GLU A 3 7.87 34.44 3.93
N LYS A 4 6.68 34.89 4.33
CA LYS A 4 5.51 34.03 4.45
C LYS A 4 5.06 33.72 3.02
N GLN A 5 5.36 32.53 2.54
CA GLN A 5 4.84 32.03 1.27
C GLN A 5 3.32 31.94 1.37
N GLN A 6 2.67 32.77 0.57
CA GLN A 6 1.22 32.81 0.36
C GLN A 6 0.89 31.64 -0.57
N TYR A 7 0.34 30.56 -0.02
CA TYR A 7 -0.26 29.51 -0.84
C TYR A 7 -1.53 30.11 -1.47
N SER A 8 -1.47 30.38 -2.77
CA SER A 8 -2.65 30.73 -3.55
C SER A 8 -3.51 29.47 -3.68
N GLU A 9 -4.68 29.46 -3.06
CA GLU A 9 -5.76 28.55 -3.42
C GLU A 9 -6.12 28.82 -4.87
N VAL A 10 -5.79 27.86 -5.75
CA VAL A 10 -6.27 27.88 -7.12
C VAL A 10 -7.67 27.29 -7.08
N GLU A 11 -8.68 28.17 -7.06
CA GLU A 11 -10.07 27.78 -7.30
C GLU A 11 -10.18 27.28 -8.74
N VAL A 12 -10.25 25.96 -8.92
CA VAL A 12 -10.54 25.35 -10.21
C VAL A 12 -12.06 25.37 -10.40
N GLU A 13 -12.60 26.52 -10.77
CA GLU A 13 -13.96 26.65 -11.28
C GLU A 13 -13.99 26.16 -12.73
N GLY A 14 -14.20 24.87 -12.91
CA GLY A 14 -14.50 24.26 -14.19
C GLY A 14 -14.97 22.83 -13.97
N GLU A 15 -16.12 22.46 -14.55
CA GLU A 15 -16.46 21.05 -14.71
C GLU A 15 -15.28 20.40 -15.45
N LEU A 16 -14.50 19.59 -14.73
CA LEU A 16 -13.46 18.79 -15.35
C LEU A 16 -14.19 17.82 -16.29
N GLU A 17 -14.21 18.12 -17.60
CA GLU A 17 -14.55 17.14 -18.62
C GLU A 17 -13.47 16.04 -18.55
N VAL A 18 -13.69 15.08 -17.65
CA VAL A 18 -12.85 13.90 -17.53
C VAL A 18 -13.10 13.09 -18.80
N SER A 19 -12.10 13.01 -19.68
CA SER A 19 -12.18 12.13 -20.85
C SER A 19 -12.59 10.72 -20.39
N PRO A 20 -13.53 10.05 -21.08
CA PRO A 20 -13.95 8.69 -20.74
C PRO A 20 -12.78 7.72 -20.60
N ASP A 21 -11.68 7.97 -21.33
CA ASP A 21 -10.46 7.16 -21.28
C ASP A 21 -9.77 7.19 -19.91
N VAL A 22 -9.94 8.27 -19.15
CA VAL A 22 -9.37 8.42 -17.78
C VAL A 22 -10.15 7.58 -16.76
N LEU A 23 -11.39 7.16 -17.08
CA LEU A 23 -12.18 6.27 -16.23
C LEU A 23 -11.85 4.80 -16.45
N ILE A 24 -11.08 4.47 -17.49
CA ILE A 24 -10.66 3.10 -17.78
C ILE A 24 -9.50 2.73 -16.85
N LYS A 25 -9.74 1.77 -15.95
CA LYS A 25 -8.69 1.21 -15.09
C LYS A 25 -7.84 0.19 -15.84
N HIS A 26 -6.56 0.13 -15.51
CA HIS A 26 -5.61 -0.80 -16.09
C HIS A 26 -5.46 -2.05 -15.21
N PRO A 27 -5.95 -3.22 -15.64
CA PRO A 27 -5.91 -4.42 -14.82
C PRO A 27 -4.49 -4.95 -14.66
N LEU A 28 -4.18 -5.42 -13.45
CA LEU A 28 -2.99 -6.20 -13.14
C LEU A 28 -3.27 -7.69 -13.41
N GLU A 29 -2.22 -8.44 -13.72
CA GLU A 29 -2.30 -9.90 -13.92
C GLU A 29 -2.79 -10.65 -12.66
N ASN A 30 -2.48 -10.14 -11.48
CA ASN A 30 -2.85 -10.75 -10.20
C ASN A 30 -3.51 -9.70 -9.31
N THR A 31 -4.42 -10.15 -8.45
CA THR A 31 -4.84 -9.36 -7.28
C THR A 31 -3.75 -9.41 -6.22
N TRP A 32 -3.41 -8.24 -5.68
CA TRP A 32 -2.43 -8.09 -4.62
C TRP A 32 -3.10 -7.64 -3.33
N THR A 33 -2.57 -8.06 -2.20
CA THR A 33 -2.99 -7.66 -0.86
C THR A 33 -1.81 -7.04 -0.13
N LEU A 34 -1.97 -5.79 0.28
CA LEU A 34 -1.04 -5.10 1.15
C LEU A 34 -1.36 -5.43 2.61
N TRP A 35 -0.33 -5.83 3.33
CA TRP A 35 -0.35 -6.14 4.75
C TRP A 35 0.53 -5.16 5.51
N PHE A 36 0.10 -4.82 6.72
CA PHE A 36 0.85 -4.02 7.67
C PHE A 36 1.08 -4.82 8.95
N PHE A 37 2.35 -5.04 9.25
CA PHE A 37 2.78 -5.66 10.48
C PHE A 37 3.05 -4.58 11.52
N LYS A 38 2.53 -4.79 12.73
CA LYS A 38 2.89 -3.97 13.89
C LYS A 38 2.93 -4.86 15.11
N ILE A 39 4.09 -4.92 15.77
CA ILE A 39 4.23 -5.68 17.02
C ILE A 39 3.24 -5.13 18.06
N ASP A 40 2.42 -6.02 18.58
CA ASP A 40 1.53 -5.80 19.70
C ASP A 40 1.79 -6.90 20.75
N PRO A 41 2.28 -6.56 21.95
CA PRO A 41 2.62 -7.55 22.98
C PRO A 41 1.41 -8.33 23.50
N THR A 42 0.19 -7.91 23.16
CA THR A 42 -1.05 -8.58 23.58
C THR A 42 -1.55 -9.62 22.57
N LYS A 43 -0.94 -9.68 21.39
CA LYS A 43 -1.38 -10.53 20.27
C LYS A 43 -0.31 -11.56 19.91
N THR A 44 -0.72 -12.62 19.23
CA THR A 44 0.24 -13.52 18.59
C THR A 44 0.90 -12.81 17.40
N TRP A 45 2.01 -13.35 16.92
CA TRP A 45 2.72 -12.77 15.78
C TRP A 45 1.85 -12.75 14.51
N GLU A 46 1.05 -13.79 14.32
CA GLU A 46 0.11 -13.93 13.20
C GLU A 46 -0.97 -12.83 13.25
N ASP A 47 -1.51 -12.57 14.45
CA ASP A 47 -2.53 -11.54 14.67
C ASP A 47 -1.99 -10.11 14.60
N CYS A 48 -0.66 -9.94 14.58
CA CYS A 48 0.01 -8.66 14.33
C CYS A 48 0.06 -8.30 12.83
N GLN A 49 -0.26 -9.25 11.94
CA GLN A 49 -0.39 -9.01 10.50
C GLN A 49 -1.79 -8.50 10.17
N MET A 50 -1.90 -7.24 9.77
CA MET A 50 -3.19 -6.62 9.43
C MET A 50 -3.31 -6.44 7.93
N LEU A 51 -4.44 -6.87 7.35
CA LEU A 51 -4.78 -6.58 5.96
C LEU A 51 -5.13 -5.09 5.84
N VAL A 52 -4.45 -4.39 4.94
CA VAL A 52 -4.68 -2.96 4.68
C VAL A 52 -5.66 -2.77 3.53
N ALA A 53 -5.31 -3.32 2.35
CA ALA A 53 -6.13 -3.21 1.14
C ALA A 53 -5.80 -4.35 0.19
N SER A 54 -6.76 -4.68 -0.70
CA SER A 54 -6.51 -5.54 -1.86
C SER A 54 -6.90 -4.81 -3.13
N PHE A 55 -6.11 -4.96 -4.18
CA PHE A 55 -6.28 -4.28 -5.45
C PHE A 55 -5.82 -5.15 -6.62
N ASN A 56 -6.45 -4.96 -7.77
CA ASN A 56 -6.15 -5.67 -9.01
C ASN A 56 -6.01 -4.72 -10.22
N THR A 57 -5.87 -3.42 -9.97
CA THR A 57 -5.63 -2.40 -11.01
C THR A 57 -4.47 -1.49 -10.61
N ILE A 58 -3.86 -0.82 -11.59
CA ILE A 58 -2.77 0.13 -11.36
C ILE A 58 -3.28 1.35 -10.58
N GLU A 59 -4.48 1.81 -10.89
CA GLU A 59 -5.11 2.97 -10.24
C GLU A 59 -5.39 2.71 -8.77
N ASP A 60 -5.91 1.51 -8.45
CA ASP A 60 -6.19 1.14 -7.06
C ASP A 60 -4.89 0.95 -6.26
N PHE A 61 -3.80 0.47 -6.90
CA PHE A 61 -2.48 0.46 -6.28
C PHE A 61 -2.03 1.88 -5.89
N TRP A 62 -2.09 2.84 -6.83
CA TRP A 62 -1.66 4.22 -6.57
C TRP A 62 -2.57 4.91 -5.55
N ALA A 63 -3.87 4.62 -5.57
CA ALA A 63 -4.79 5.10 -4.55
C ALA A 63 -4.34 4.64 -3.15
N VAL A 64 -3.98 3.37 -2.98
CA VAL A 64 -3.49 2.86 -1.68
C VAL A 64 -2.13 3.46 -1.34
N TYR A 65 -1.17 3.42 -2.27
CA TYR A 65 0.20 3.86 -2.05
C TYR A 65 0.28 5.34 -1.64
N ASN A 66 -0.55 6.20 -2.24
CA ASN A 66 -0.56 7.63 -1.94
C ASN A 66 -1.23 7.99 -0.60
N HIS A 67 -1.91 7.04 0.05
CA HIS A 67 -2.60 7.25 1.33
C HIS A 67 -1.94 6.51 2.50
N ILE A 68 -0.80 5.84 2.28
CA ILE A 68 -0.01 5.20 3.34
C ILE A 68 1.29 5.95 3.59
N ASP A 69 1.84 5.79 4.79
CA ASP A 69 3.16 6.32 5.10
C ASP A 69 4.22 5.61 4.25
N PRO A 70 5.20 6.33 3.66
CA PRO A 70 6.31 5.69 2.96
C PRO A 70 7.12 4.83 3.94
N PRO A 71 7.74 3.71 3.47
CA PRO A 71 8.53 2.81 4.32
C PRO A 71 9.60 3.51 5.16
N SER A 72 10.17 4.61 4.67
CA SER A 72 11.18 5.42 5.36
C SER A 72 10.67 6.13 6.62
N LEU A 73 9.36 6.32 6.77
CA LEU A 73 8.72 6.95 7.93
C LEU A 73 8.16 5.93 8.93
N LEU A 74 8.30 4.63 8.64
CA LEU A 74 7.85 3.60 9.56
C LEU A 74 8.69 3.61 10.84
N LYS A 75 8.00 3.55 11.98
CA LYS A 75 8.64 3.32 13.28
C LYS A 75 9.15 1.88 13.35
N ASN A 76 10.22 1.66 14.10
CA ASN A 76 10.78 0.33 14.36
C ASN A 76 9.70 -0.67 14.82
N GLY A 77 9.81 -1.92 14.33
CA GLY A 77 8.84 -2.98 14.62
C GLY A 77 7.54 -2.88 13.81
N ARG A 78 7.58 -2.18 12.68
CA ARG A 78 6.50 -2.10 11.70
C ARG A 78 7.03 -2.41 10.31
N ASP A 79 6.29 -3.19 9.56
CA ASP A 79 6.68 -3.60 8.21
C ASP A 79 5.47 -3.55 7.28
N TYR A 80 5.74 -3.31 5.99
CA TYR A 80 4.77 -3.57 4.93
C TYR A 80 5.13 -4.87 4.22
N SER A 81 4.11 -5.61 3.79
CA SER A 81 4.26 -6.82 2.99
C SER A 81 3.23 -6.83 1.88
N LEU A 82 3.68 -7.03 0.63
CA LEU A 82 2.79 -7.11 -0.52
C LEU A 82 2.82 -8.54 -1.08
N PHE A 83 1.69 -9.23 -1.02
CA PHE A 83 1.56 -10.61 -1.45
C PHE A 83 0.40 -10.74 -2.44
N LYS A 84 0.40 -11.81 -3.24
CA LYS A 84 -0.78 -12.14 -4.03
C LYS A 84 -1.96 -12.45 -3.12
N GLN A 85 -3.17 -12.20 -3.61
CA GLN A 85 -4.39 -12.50 -2.86
C GLN A 85 -4.39 -13.96 -2.42
N HIS A 86 -4.87 -14.19 -1.19
CA HIS A 86 -4.92 -15.50 -0.51
C HIS A 86 -3.58 -16.07 -0.04
N ILE A 87 -2.45 -15.41 -0.31
CA ILE A 87 -1.16 -15.78 0.28
C ILE A 87 -0.88 -14.87 1.48
N LYS A 88 -0.73 -15.48 2.66
CA LYS A 88 -0.39 -14.75 3.89
C LYS A 88 1.11 -14.44 3.93
N PRO A 89 1.53 -13.30 4.49
CA PRO A 89 2.94 -12.89 4.60
C PRO A 89 3.66 -13.64 5.73
N MET A 90 3.62 -14.97 5.70
CA MET A 90 4.14 -15.84 6.76
C MET A 90 4.73 -17.13 6.19
N TRP A 91 5.71 -17.70 6.88
CA TRP A 91 6.44 -18.88 6.40
C TRP A 91 5.60 -20.16 6.48
N GLU A 92 4.56 -20.18 7.33
CA GLU A 92 3.62 -21.29 7.48
C GLU A 92 2.63 -21.41 6.32
N ASP A 93 2.46 -20.36 5.50
CA ASP A 93 1.60 -20.42 4.32
C ASP A 93 2.13 -21.47 3.34
N GLU A 94 1.23 -22.31 2.81
CA GLU A 94 1.59 -23.41 1.90
C GLU A 94 2.38 -22.92 0.67
N ASN A 95 2.15 -21.67 0.23
CA ASN A 95 2.84 -21.08 -0.90
C ASN A 95 4.24 -20.54 -0.55
N ASN A 96 4.54 -20.37 0.74
CA ASN A 96 5.81 -19.80 1.22
C ASN A 96 6.71 -20.86 1.89
N CYS A 97 6.14 -21.93 2.44
CA CYS A 97 6.85 -22.86 3.34
C CYS A 97 8.04 -23.58 2.69
N ASN A 98 8.02 -23.80 1.38
CA ASN A 98 9.12 -24.40 0.61
C ASN A 98 9.90 -23.38 -0.23
N GLY A 99 9.72 -22.09 0.07
CA GLY A 99 10.31 -20.98 -0.67
C GLY A 99 11.54 -20.37 0.01
N GLY A 100 11.76 -19.09 -0.29
CA GLY A 100 12.83 -18.28 0.28
C GLY A 100 12.64 -16.81 -0.09
N ARG A 101 13.53 -15.94 0.37
CA ARG A 101 13.54 -14.53 0.00
C ARG A 101 14.94 -14.06 -0.34
N TRP A 102 15.03 -13.17 -1.32
CA TRP A 102 16.24 -12.40 -1.59
C TRP A 102 16.25 -11.20 -0.65
N LEU A 103 17.38 -10.95 0.00
CA LEU A 103 17.56 -9.85 0.94
C LEU A 103 18.57 -8.86 0.38
N LEU A 104 18.18 -7.59 0.36
CA LEU A 104 19.04 -6.45 0.04
C LEU A 104 19.18 -5.61 1.32
N ASN A 105 20.43 -5.29 1.69
CA ASN A 105 20.77 -4.49 2.86
C ASN A 105 21.32 -3.13 2.45
#